data_AF-A0A7V1GFC2-F1
#
_entry.id   AF-A0A7V1GFC2-F1
#
_cell.length_a   1.000
_cell.length_b   1.000
_cell.length_c   1.000
_cell.angle_alpha   90.00
_cell.angle_beta   90.00
_cell.angle_gamma   90.00
#
_symmetry.space_group_name_H-M   'P 1'
#
loop_
_entity.id
_entity.type
_entity.pdbx_description
1 polymer ?
#
loop_
_entity_poly.entity_id
_entity_poly.type
_entity_poly.pdbx_seq_one_letter_code
_entity_poly.pdbx_strand_id
1 'polypeptide(L)'
;MLYLVSDELNIEVILKERAKLVEEWKIMDELVLAYKSSTPKVNPIWDISSNSINFNDISKEILDSGMEIYTASYDEVWAGIFEPSIYDKDTLWKNVHDSRKIARAIKAWEEKKALSPLFFVKHGSKDLALVADGKHRLTVARYMGCNNIPFMIQSSASSWLKKAIPSAIKI
;
A
#
# COMPACT_ATOMS: atom_id res chain seq x y z
N MET A 1 26.84 -37.70 -19.46
CA MET A 1 27.13 -36.53 -20.32
C MET A 1 26.30 -35.37 -19.77
N LEU A 2 26.92 -34.55 -18.92
CA LEU A 2 26.30 -33.39 -18.26
C LEU A 2 26.44 -32.20 -19.21
N TYR A 3 25.33 -31.63 -19.66
CA TYR A 3 25.32 -30.29 -20.25
C TYR A 3 25.14 -29.29 -19.11
N LEU A 4 26.24 -28.63 -18.73
CA LEU A 4 26.21 -27.37 -18.01
C LEU A 4 25.94 -26.27 -19.06
N VAL A 5 24.73 -25.71 -19.05
CA VAL A 5 24.46 -24.45 -19.75
C VAL A 5 25.02 -23.35 -18.87
N SER A 6 26.17 -22.79 -19.25
CA SER A 6 26.71 -21.58 -18.64
C SER A 6 25.92 -20.38 -19.16
N ASP A 7 25.07 -19.80 -18.33
CA ASP A 7 24.55 -18.45 -18.53
C ASP A 7 25.74 -17.48 -18.44
N GLU A 8 26.31 -17.11 -19.58
CA GLU A 8 27.22 -15.97 -19.67
C GLU A 8 26.42 -14.70 -19.36
N LEU A 9 26.53 -14.24 -18.10
CA LEU A 9 26.07 -12.94 -17.65
C LEU A 9 26.59 -11.85 -18.60
N ASN A 10 25.71 -11.31 -19.44
CA ASN A 10 26.04 -10.21 -20.35
C ASN A 10 26.32 -8.94 -19.53
N ILE A 11 27.60 -8.67 -19.29
CA ILE A 11 28.10 -7.57 -18.45
C ILE A 11 27.54 -6.22 -18.93
N GLU A 12 27.42 -6.01 -20.24
CA GLU A 12 26.89 -4.75 -20.80
C GLU A 12 25.42 -4.55 -20.44
N VAL A 13 24.61 -5.61 -20.48
CA VAL A 13 23.20 -5.56 -20.05
C VAL A 13 23.11 -5.19 -18.57
N ILE A 14 23.91 -5.83 -17.72
CA ILE A 14 23.93 -5.56 -16.27
C ILE A 14 24.34 -4.11 -15.98
N LEU A 15 25.38 -3.60 -16.65
CA LEU A 15 25.84 -2.23 -16.47
C LEU A 15 24.78 -1.21 -16.92
N LYS A 16 24.08 -1.49 -18.02
CA LYS A 16 22.98 -0.64 -18.51
C LYS A 16 21.79 -0.64 -17.54
N GLU A 17 21.41 -1.80 -17.01
CA GLU A 17 20.34 -1.93 -16.01
C GLU A 17 20.71 -1.18 -14.72
N ARG A 18 21.95 -1.32 -14.24
CA ARG A 18 22.45 -0.56 -13.08
C ARG A 18 22.39 0.94 -13.31
N ALA A 19 22.86 1.43 -14.46
CA ALA A 19 22.80 2.85 -14.79
C ALA A 19 21.36 3.39 -14.78
N LYS A 20 20.42 2.62 -15.33
CA LYS A 20 18.99 2.96 -15.31
C LYS A 20 18.44 3.05 -13.88
N LEU A 21 18.76 2.07 -13.03
CA LEU A 21 18.32 2.05 -11.63
C LEU A 21 18.87 3.24 -10.83
N VAL A 22 20.14 3.61 -11.06
CA VAL A 22 20.76 4.78 -10.42
C VAL A 22 20.02 6.06 -10.80
N GLU A 23 19.70 6.24 -12.08
CA GLU A 23 18.95 7.42 -12.54
C GLU A 23 17.53 7.45 -11.97
N GLU A 24 16.82 6.31 -11.97
CA GLU A 24 15.50 6.20 -11.36
C GLU A 24 15.52 6.54 -9.86
N TRP A 25 16.58 6.14 -9.15
CA TRP A 25 16.76 6.48 -7.74
C TRP A 25 17.02 7.97 -7.52
N LYS A 26 17.84 8.57 -8.36
CA LYS A 26 18.12 10.01 -8.30
C LYS A 26 16.85 10.83 -8.51
N ILE A 27 16.07 10.52 -9.54
CA ILE A 27 14.77 11.16 -9.81
C ILE A 27 13.82 10.98 -8.60
N MET A 28 13.81 9.80 -7.99
CA MET A 28 13.00 9.53 -6.81
C MET A 28 13.43 10.33 -5.59
N ASP A 29 14.73 10.48 -5.37
CA ASP A 29 15.28 11.26 -4.25
C ASP A 29 15.00 12.75 -4.43
N GLU A 30 15.13 13.28 -5.65
CA GLU A 30 14.73 14.65 -6.00
C GLU A 30 13.23 14.88 -5.74
N LEU A 31 12.38 13.92 -6.12
CA LEU A 31 10.94 13.96 -5.84
C LEU A 31 10.63 13.98 -4.35
N VAL A 32 11.32 13.15 -3.56
CA VAL A 32 11.17 13.11 -2.09
C VAL A 32 11.55 14.46 -1.48
N LEU A 33 12.65 15.07 -1.91
CA LEU A 33 13.08 16.39 -1.43
C LEU A 33 12.05 17.47 -1.77
N ALA A 34 11.54 17.47 -3.00
CA ALA A 34 10.51 18.41 -3.43
C ALA A 34 9.24 18.29 -2.58
N TYR A 35 8.71 17.07 -2.41
CA TYR A 35 7.48 16.84 -1.66
C TYR A 35 7.63 17.01 -0.14
N LYS A 36 8.81 16.78 0.44
CA LYS A 36 9.07 17.12 1.85
C LYS A 36 9.04 18.63 2.08
N SER A 37 9.51 19.41 1.10
CA SER A 37 9.54 20.87 1.18
C SER A 37 8.15 21.48 0.93
N SER A 38 7.38 20.89 0.02
CA SER A 38 6.01 21.30 -0.30
C SER A 38 5.20 20.07 -0.68
N THR A 39 4.49 19.48 0.29
CA THR A 39 3.67 18.29 0.05
C THR A 39 2.42 18.70 -0.73
N PRO A 40 2.22 18.22 -1.98
CA PRO A 40 1.05 18.57 -2.76
C PRO A 40 -0.21 18.00 -2.12
N LYS A 41 -1.32 18.74 -2.20
CA LYS A 41 -2.63 18.23 -1.80
C LYS A 41 -3.22 17.43 -2.95
N VAL A 42 -3.42 16.14 -2.71
CA VAL A 42 -4.03 15.22 -3.68
C VAL A 42 -5.28 14.59 -3.09
N ASN A 43 -6.19 14.16 -3.95
CA ASN A 43 -7.33 13.34 -3.54
C ASN A 43 -6.95 11.88 -3.79
N PRO A 44 -6.89 11.02 -2.75
CA PRO A 44 -6.65 9.59 -2.94
C PRO A 44 -7.67 8.97 -3.90
N ILE A 45 -7.17 8.25 -4.89
CA ILE A 45 -7.99 7.51 -5.85
C ILE A 45 -7.70 6.03 -5.63
N TRP A 46 -8.74 5.28 -5.27
CA TRP A 46 -8.66 3.87 -4.98
C TRP A 46 -9.25 3.07 -6.14
N ASP A 47 -8.51 2.06 -6.61
CA ASP A 47 -9.03 1.07 -7.53
C ASP A 47 -9.83 0.05 -6.74
N ILE A 48 -11.15 0.16 -6.76
CA ILE A 48 -12.07 -0.77 -6.07
C ILE A 48 -12.55 -1.90 -7.00
N SER A 49 -11.94 -2.06 -8.17
CA SER A 49 -12.26 -3.18 -9.05
C SER A 49 -11.71 -4.49 -8.48
N SER A 50 -12.25 -5.62 -8.90
CA SER A 50 -11.70 -6.94 -8.57
C SER A 50 -10.26 -7.13 -9.05
N ASN A 51 -9.85 -6.43 -10.11
CA ASN A 51 -8.48 -6.48 -10.62
C ASN A 51 -7.47 -5.87 -9.65
N SER A 52 -7.91 -4.98 -8.76
CA SER A 52 -7.05 -4.29 -7.80
C SER A 52 -6.36 -5.24 -6.82
N ILE A 53 -6.96 -6.41 -6.58
CA ILE A 53 -6.47 -7.46 -5.69
C ILE A 53 -5.09 -7.95 -6.17
N ASN A 54 -4.89 -8.05 -7.49
CA ASN A 54 -3.67 -8.58 -8.10
C ASN A 54 -2.45 -7.64 -7.99
N PHE A 55 -2.62 -6.40 -7.56
CA PHE A 55 -1.52 -5.43 -7.42
C PHE A 55 -0.83 -5.47 -6.05
N ASN A 56 -1.37 -6.24 -5.10
CA ASN A 56 -0.80 -6.38 -3.77
C ASN A 56 0.00 -7.68 -3.70
N ASP A 57 1.05 -7.68 -2.87
CA ASP A 57 1.86 -8.88 -2.63
C ASP A 57 1.12 -9.82 -1.68
N ILE A 58 0.14 -10.54 -2.23
CA ILE A 58 -0.75 -11.45 -1.52
C ILE A 58 -0.43 -12.88 -1.97
N SER A 59 -0.23 -13.78 -1.00
CA SER A 59 0.02 -15.19 -1.30
C SER A 59 -1.12 -15.81 -2.11
N LYS A 60 -0.79 -16.70 -3.05
CA LYS A 60 -1.77 -17.38 -3.90
C LYS A 60 -2.87 -18.09 -3.11
N GLU A 61 -2.55 -18.70 -1.97
CA GLU A 61 -3.53 -19.36 -1.10
C GLU A 61 -4.64 -18.39 -0.63
N ILE A 62 -4.26 -17.18 -0.23
CA ILE A 62 -5.22 -16.13 0.17
C ILE A 62 -6.05 -15.69 -1.04
N LEU A 63 -5.43 -15.50 -2.21
CA LEU A 63 -6.14 -15.13 -3.44
C LEU A 63 -7.16 -16.20 -3.85
N ASP A 64 -6.76 -17.48 -3.81
CA ASP A 64 -7.60 -18.62 -4.16
C ASP A 64 -8.78 -18.79 -3.19
N SER A 65 -8.62 -18.36 -1.92
CA SER A 65 -9.70 -18.35 -0.92
C SER A 65 -10.71 -17.20 -1.10
N GLY A 66 -10.44 -16.29 -2.03
CA GLY A 66 -11.27 -15.13 -2.32
C GLY A 66 -10.95 -13.93 -1.44
N MET A 67 -11.15 -12.75 -2.03
CA MET A 67 -10.95 -11.45 -1.40
C MET A 67 -12.22 -10.61 -1.58
N GLU A 68 -12.53 -9.82 -0.56
CA GLU A 68 -13.65 -8.89 -0.55
C GLU A 68 -13.16 -7.49 -0.25
N ILE A 69 -13.71 -6.49 -0.94
CA ILE A 69 -13.41 -5.09 -0.71
C ILE A 69 -14.51 -4.50 0.17
N TYR A 70 -14.09 -3.79 1.19
CA TYR A 70 -14.94 -3.05 2.11
C TYR A 70 -14.51 -1.59 2.12
N THR A 71 -15.38 -0.72 2.62
CA THR A 71 -15.08 0.66 2.93
C THR A 71 -15.69 1.05 4.27
N ALA A 72 -15.01 1.94 4.98
CA ALA A 72 -15.51 2.55 6.21
C ALA A 72 -14.96 3.97 6.33
N SER A 73 -15.53 4.75 7.25
CA SER A 73 -15.00 6.08 7.53
C SER A 73 -13.57 5.97 8.09
N TYR A 74 -12.79 7.03 7.90
CA TYR A 74 -11.45 7.12 8.45
C TYR A 74 -11.43 6.83 9.97
N ASP A 75 -12.37 7.41 10.74
CA ASP A 75 -12.38 7.28 12.21
C ASP A 75 -12.61 5.83 12.64
N GLU A 76 -13.50 5.13 11.94
CA GLU A 76 -13.83 3.73 12.20
C GLU A 76 -12.66 2.80 11.83
N VAL A 77 -12.00 3.06 10.69
CA VAL A 77 -10.77 2.34 10.34
C VAL A 77 -9.70 2.58 11.40
N TRP A 78 -9.53 3.82 11.88
CA TRP A 78 -8.51 4.13 12.89
C TRP A 78 -8.78 3.47 14.24
N ALA A 79 -10.04 3.37 14.65
CA ALA A 79 -10.43 2.67 15.86
C ALA A 79 -10.23 1.14 15.73
N GLY A 80 -10.40 0.60 14.52
CA GLY A 80 -10.35 -0.83 14.27
C GLY A 80 -8.98 -1.42 13.92
N ILE A 81 -7.97 -0.59 13.61
CA ILE A 81 -6.61 -1.07 13.31
C ILE A 81 -5.73 -1.14 14.57
N PHE A 82 -4.76 -2.05 14.54
CA PHE A 82 -3.73 -2.15 15.56
C PHE A 82 -2.66 -1.07 15.36
N GLU A 83 -2.28 -0.39 16.45
CA GLU A 83 -1.28 0.70 16.49
C GLU A 83 -1.50 1.82 15.45
N PRO A 84 -2.69 2.46 15.41
CA PRO A 84 -3.04 3.48 14.41
C PRO A 84 -2.08 4.67 14.38
N SER A 85 -1.43 4.98 15.50
CA SER A 85 -0.46 6.09 15.62
C SER A 85 0.72 6.01 14.65
N ILE A 86 1.08 4.81 14.16
CA ILE A 86 2.14 4.62 13.17
C ILE A 86 1.78 5.29 11.83
N TYR A 87 0.48 5.33 11.50
CA TYR A 87 -0.03 5.83 10.22
C TYR A 87 -0.60 7.24 10.30
N ASP A 88 -0.49 7.91 11.45
CA ASP A 88 -1.10 9.23 11.63
C ASP A 88 -0.46 10.29 10.73
N LYS A 89 -1.17 11.40 10.49
CA LYS A 89 -0.77 12.45 9.53
C LYS A 89 0.63 12.99 9.84
N ASP A 90 0.99 13.07 11.12
CA ASP A 90 2.27 13.63 11.56
C ASP A 90 3.43 12.65 11.36
N THR A 91 3.19 11.44 10.86
CA THR A 91 4.24 10.45 10.55
C THR A 91 4.63 10.41 9.08
N LEU A 92 3.92 11.11 8.19
CA LEU A 92 4.09 11.06 6.73
C LEU A 92 5.56 11.02 6.26
N TRP A 93 6.39 11.93 6.78
CA TRP A 93 7.81 12.06 6.41
C TRP A 93 8.79 11.64 7.50
N LYS A 94 8.32 10.96 8.55
CA LYS A 94 9.16 10.42 9.64
C LYS A 94 9.80 9.08 9.23
N ASN A 95 10.85 8.69 9.96
CA ASN A 95 11.66 7.49 9.66
C ASN A 95 10.95 6.14 9.87
N VAL A 96 9.67 6.15 10.25
CA VAL A 96 8.86 4.92 10.34
C VAL A 96 8.35 4.46 8.97
N HIS A 97 8.39 5.34 7.96
CA HIS A 97 7.98 5.05 6.59
C HIS A 97 9.11 5.27 5.59
N ASP A 98 9.22 4.37 4.61
CA ASP A 98 10.00 4.64 3.40
C ASP A 98 9.45 5.86 2.64
N SER A 99 10.20 6.96 2.67
CA SER A 99 9.83 8.23 2.03
C SER A 99 9.64 8.10 0.51
N ARG A 100 10.35 7.18 -0.16
CA ARG A 100 10.19 6.97 -1.61
C ARG A 100 8.83 6.37 -1.94
N LYS A 101 8.34 5.45 -1.09
CA LYS A 101 7.00 4.87 -1.24
C LYS A 101 5.89 5.90 -0.98
N ILE A 102 6.08 6.79 0.00
CA ILE A 102 5.19 7.94 0.23
C ILE A 102 5.14 8.83 -1.01
N ALA A 103 6.30 9.26 -1.52
CA ALA A 103 6.38 10.12 -2.69
C ALA A 103 5.74 9.47 -3.94
N ARG A 104 5.96 8.16 -4.15
CA ARG A 104 5.29 7.41 -5.23
C ARG A 104 3.78 7.40 -5.11
N ALA A 105 3.24 7.20 -3.90
CA ALA A 105 1.80 7.20 -3.68
C ALA A 105 1.18 8.58 -3.96
N ILE A 106 1.83 9.64 -3.48
CA ILE A 106 1.42 11.03 -3.75
C ILE A 106 1.46 11.31 -5.25
N LYS A 107 2.58 11.00 -5.93
CA LYS A 107 2.76 11.22 -7.36
C LYS A 107 1.71 10.48 -8.18
N ALA A 108 1.43 9.22 -7.86
CA ALA A 108 0.39 8.45 -8.53
C ALA A 108 -0.99 9.14 -8.45
N TRP A 109 -1.39 9.63 -7.26
CA TRP A 109 -2.66 10.33 -7.09
C TRP A 109 -2.67 11.74 -7.70
N GLU A 110 -1.53 12.43 -7.72
CA GLU A 110 -1.34 13.68 -8.46
C GLU A 110 -1.60 13.45 -9.97
N GLU A 111 -1.07 12.36 -10.52
CA GLU A 111 -1.24 11.89 -11.90
C GLU A 111 -2.59 11.19 -12.17
N LYS A 112 -3.53 11.25 -11.22
CA LYS A 112 -4.86 10.63 -11.31
C LYS A 112 -4.85 9.10 -11.51
N LYS A 113 -3.77 8.44 -11.13
CA LYS A 113 -3.66 6.99 -11.15
C LYS A 113 -4.33 6.39 -9.90
N ALA A 114 -5.27 5.49 -10.12
CA ALA A 114 -5.87 4.71 -9.05
C ALA A 114 -4.85 3.72 -8.47
N LEU A 115 -4.83 3.57 -7.14
CA LEU A 115 -4.01 2.60 -6.43
C LEU A 115 -4.90 1.57 -5.75
N SER A 116 -4.44 0.33 -5.59
CA SER A 116 -5.25 -0.70 -4.95
C SER A 116 -5.59 -0.34 -3.49
N PRO A 117 -6.65 -0.92 -2.92
CA PRO A 117 -7.03 -0.68 -1.54
C PRO A 117 -5.99 -1.25 -0.57
N LEU A 118 -6.16 -0.96 0.71
CA LEU A 118 -5.30 -1.53 1.77
C LEU A 118 -5.58 -3.02 1.92
N PHE A 119 -4.64 -3.81 2.42
CA PHE A 119 -4.91 -5.20 2.76
C PHE A 119 -4.84 -5.41 4.26
N PHE A 120 -5.96 -5.82 4.86
CA PHE A 120 -6.08 -6.08 6.29
C PHE A 120 -6.18 -7.57 6.58
N VAL A 121 -5.51 -7.98 7.65
CA VAL A 121 -5.60 -9.32 8.23
C VAL A 121 -5.98 -9.20 9.70
N LYS A 122 -6.50 -10.28 10.30
CA LYS A 122 -6.78 -10.28 11.74
C LYS A 122 -5.48 -10.16 12.52
N HIS A 123 -5.45 -9.25 13.50
CA HIS A 123 -4.41 -9.27 14.52
C HIS A 123 -4.56 -10.52 15.38
N GLY A 124 -3.53 -11.37 15.45
CA GLY A 124 -3.58 -12.73 16.04
C GLY A 124 -4.63 -12.95 17.16
N SER A 125 -4.39 -12.36 18.34
CA SER A 125 -5.26 -12.52 19.52
C SER A 125 -6.29 -11.41 19.74
N LYS A 126 -6.31 -10.35 18.92
CA LYS A 126 -7.16 -9.17 19.14
C LYS A 126 -8.21 -9.08 18.03
N ASP A 127 -9.39 -8.58 18.35
CA ASP A 127 -10.41 -8.27 17.35
C ASP A 127 -10.10 -6.90 16.71
N LEU A 128 -8.90 -6.77 16.13
CA LEU A 128 -8.38 -5.60 15.43
C LEU A 128 -7.78 -6.02 14.08
N ALA A 129 -7.74 -5.10 13.13
CA ALA A 129 -7.07 -5.25 11.85
C ALA A 129 -5.56 -4.96 11.96
N LEU A 130 -4.74 -5.78 11.32
CA LEU A 130 -3.34 -5.49 11.04
C LEU A 130 -3.20 -5.12 9.57
N VAL A 131 -2.48 -4.02 9.30
CA VAL A 131 -2.22 -3.53 7.94
C VAL A 131 -1.11 -4.37 7.30
N ALA A 132 -1.49 -5.40 6.55
CA ALA A 132 -0.54 -6.31 5.90
C ALA A 132 0.14 -5.63 4.70
N ASP A 133 -0.65 -4.90 3.90
CA ASP A 133 -0.16 -4.07 2.79
C ASP A 133 -0.89 -2.72 2.74
N GLY A 134 -0.25 -1.73 2.13
CA GLY A 134 -0.80 -0.39 1.93
C GLY A 134 -0.46 0.62 3.01
N LYS A 135 0.50 0.34 3.90
CA LYS A 135 0.94 1.22 5.01
C LYS A 135 1.22 2.67 4.57
N HIS A 136 1.97 2.84 3.48
CA HIS A 136 2.29 4.14 2.90
C HIS A 136 1.04 4.84 2.34
N ARG A 137 0.20 4.10 1.62
CA ARG A 137 -1.07 4.60 1.06
C ARG A 137 -2.02 5.05 2.17
N LEU A 138 -2.14 4.27 3.25
CA LEU A 138 -2.92 4.60 4.43
C LEU A 138 -2.44 5.90 5.09
N THR A 139 -1.13 6.04 5.28
CA THR A 139 -0.53 7.23 5.89
C THR A 139 -0.76 8.48 5.03
N VAL A 140 -0.57 8.38 3.71
CA VAL A 140 -0.86 9.49 2.79
C VAL A 140 -2.35 9.81 2.80
N ALA A 141 -3.24 8.82 2.73
CA ALA A 141 -4.68 9.05 2.75
C ALA A 141 -5.15 9.74 4.04
N ARG A 142 -4.55 9.40 5.20
CA ARG A 142 -4.76 10.11 6.45
C ARG A 142 -4.27 11.55 6.34
N TYR A 143 -3.04 11.77 5.90
CA TYR A 143 -2.51 13.13 5.74
C TYR A 143 -3.38 14.01 4.82
N MET A 144 -3.94 13.43 3.76
CA MET A 144 -4.83 14.14 2.83
C MET A 144 -6.27 14.32 3.34
N GLY A 145 -6.62 13.76 4.51
CA GLY A 145 -7.95 13.88 5.09
C GLY A 145 -9.03 13.10 4.31
N CYS A 146 -8.70 11.91 3.81
CA CYS A 146 -9.66 11.08 3.09
C CYS A 146 -10.81 10.62 4.01
N ASN A 147 -12.06 10.82 3.59
CA ASN A 147 -13.23 10.52 4.41
C ASN A 147 -13.48 9.02 4.58
N ASN A 148 -13.30 8.26 3.50
CA ASN A 148 -13.57 6.82 3.45
C ASN A 148 -12.34 6.08 2.97
N ILE A 149 -12.02 4.98 3.63
CA ILE A 149 -10.84 4.17 3.35
C ILE A 149 -11.31 2.80 2.87
N PRO A 150 -11.05 2.45 1.60
CA PRO A 150 -11.31 1.11 1.12
C PRO A 150 -10.17 0.17 1.53
N PHE A 151 -10.54 -1.06 1.87
CA PHE A 151 -9.61 -2.10 2.26
C PHE A 151 -10.14 -3.46 1.83
N MET A 152 -9.22 -4.38 1.56
CA MET A 152 -9.48 -5.77 1.25
C MET A 152 -9.30 -6.62 2.50
N ILE A 153 -10.12 -7.66 2.62
CA ILE A 153 -9.91 -8.78 3.53
C ILE A 153 -10.14 -10.10 2.81
N GLN A 154 -9.64 -11.19 3.38
CA GLN A 154 -9.97 -12.53 2.94
C GLN A 154 -11.46 -12.82 3.18
N SER A 155 -12.17 -13.38 2.18
CA SER A 155 -13.63 -13.59 2.25
C SER A 155 -14.06 -14.45 3.45
N SER A 156 -13.28 -15.48 3.76
CA SER A 156 -13.52 -16.40 4.88
C SER A 156 -13.30 -15.75 6.26
N ALA A 157 -12.71 -14.57 6.31
CA ALA A 157 -12.29 -13.89 7.54
C ALA A 157 -13.20 -12.70 7.92
N SER A 158 -14.38 -12.55 7.33
CA SER A 158 -15.26 -11.39 7.59
C SER A 158 -15.85 -11.31 9.02
N SER A 159 -15.76 -12.38 9.82
CA SER A 159 -16.36 -12.42 11.17
C SER A 159 -15.67 -11.49 12.18
N TRP A 160 -14.34 -11.37 12.14
CA TRP A 160 -13.60 -10.45 13.02
C TRP A 160 -13.77 -9.00 12.57
N LEU A 161 -13.97 -8.75 11.27
CA LEU A 161 -14.15 -7.41 10.72
C LEU A 161 -15.32 -6.69 11.38
N LYS A 162 -16.46 -7.37 11.57
CA LYS A 162 -17.64 -6.79 12.22
C LYS A 162 -17.40 -6.32 13.66
N LYS A 163 -16.38 -6.85 14.32
CA LYS A 163 -15.98 -6.40 15.66
C LYS A 163 -14.94 -5.27 15.60
N ALA A 164 -13.98 -5.38 14.69
CA ALA A 164 -12.92 -4.41 14.53
C ALA A 164 -13.42 -3.09 13.92
N ILE A 165 -14.22 -3.17 12.85
CA ILE A 165 -14.74 -2.04 12.07
C ILE A 165 -16.24 -2.33 11.79
N PRO A 166 -17.14 -2.12 12.78
CA PRO A 166 -18.53 -2.54 12.67
C PRO A 166 -19.32 -1.86 11.54
N SER A 167 -18.90 -0.64 11.18
CA SER A 167 -19.50 0.15 10.10
C SER A 167 -19.00 -0.21 8.69
N ALA A 168 -18.12 -1.21 8.56
CA ALA A 168 -17.57 -1.61 7.27
C ALA A 168 -18.67 -2.13 6.33
N ILE A 169 -18.73 -1.52 5.13
CA ILE A 169 -19.69 -1.88 4.08
C ILE A 169 -18.92 -2.52 2.93
N LYS A 170 -19.36 -3.70 2.49
CA LYS A 170 -18.81 -4.37 1.31
C LYS A 170 -19.18 -3.57 0.05
N ILE A 171 -18.22 -3.35 -0.85
CA ILE A 171 -18.39 -2.60 -2.10
C ILE A 171 -17.95 -3.40 -3.32
#